data_AF-A0A3B0VXW9-F1
#
_entry.id   AF-A0A3B0VXW9-F1
#
_cell.length_a   1.000
_cell.length_b   1.000
_cell.length_c   1.000
_cell.angle_alpha   90.00
_cell.angle_beta   90.00
_cell.angle_gamma   90.00
#
_symmetry.space_group_name_H-M   'P 1'
#
loop_
_entity.id
_entity.type
_entity.pdbx_description
1 polymer ?
#
loop_
_entity_poly.entity_id
_entity_poly.type
_entity_poly.pdbx_seq_one_letter_code
_entity_poly.pdbx_strand_id
1 'polypeptide(L)'
;ETDDNVQISFAQVSEVSQGTLFGVDFNANDVELTPWGSVEVNLQCTAGTFFFESLNSDYGSDTYSVVPITRPIVNQFECQQ
;
A
#
# COMPACT_ATOMS: atom_id res chain seq x y z
N GLU A 1 9.67 -4.83 -22.42
CA GLU A 1 8.96 -4.05 -21.38
C GLU A 1 7.66 -3.61 -22.02
N THR A 2 6.60 -4.41 -21.95
CA THR A 2 5.29 -3.94 -22.41
C THR A 2 4.73 -2.86 -21.50
N ASP A 3 3.91 -1.99 -22.10
CA ASP A 3 3.24 -0.81 -21.53
C ASP A 3 2.32 -1.07 -20.32
N ASP A 4 2.34 -2.27 -19.72
CA ASP A 4 1.47 -2.64 -18.61
C ASP A 4 2.02 -2.13 -17.28
N ASN A 5 2.05 -0.80 -17.14
CA ASN A 5 2.25 -0.14 -15.85
C ASN A 5 0.92 -0.06 -15.11
N VAL A 6 0.85 -0.64 -13.91
CA VAL A 6 -0.31 -0.51 -13.04
C VAL A 6 -0.02 0.53 -11.99
N GLN A 7 -0.73 1.66 -12.05
CA GLN A 7 -0.73 2.67 -11.01
C GLN A 7 -1.92 2.46 -10.08
N ILE A 8 -1.64 2.31 -8.78
CA ILE A 8 -2.63 2.22 -7.71
C ILE A 8 -2.43 3.43 -6.82
N SER A 9 -3.44 4.28 -6.70
CA SER A 9 -3.37 5.49 -5.87
C SER A 9 -4.47 5.49 -4.82
N PHE A 10 -4.05 5.78 -3.59
CA PHE A 10 -4.92 6.06 -2.46
C PHE A 10 -4.70 7.51 -2.07
N ALA A 11 -5.62 8.39 -2.51
CA ALA A 11 -5.57 9.81 -2.17
C ALA A 11 -5.69 10.07 -0.66
N GLN A 12 -6.29 9.12 0.07
CA GLN A 12 -6.38 9.15 1.51
C GLN A 12 -6.27 7.74 2.09
N VAL A 13 -5.37 7.59 3.04
CA VAL A 13 -5.20 6.42 3.91
C VAL A 13 -5.42 6.89 5.33
N SER A 14 -6.09 6.09 6.14
CA SER A 14 -6.40 6.40 7.54
C SER A 14 -5.74 5.40 8.48
N GLU A 15 -5.32 5.88 9.65
CA GLU A 15 -4.87 5.05 10.76
C GLU A 15 -5.96 4.98 11.84
N VAL A 16 -5.96 3.90 12.64
CA VAL A 16 -6.82 3.81 13.81
C VAL A 16 -6.17 4.62 14.92
N SER A 17 -6.70 5.82 15.16
CA SER A 17 -6.20 6.75 16.18
C SER A 17 -6.62 6.35 17.59
N GLN A 18 -7.81 5.77 17.72
CA GLN A 18 -8.40 5.32 18.96
C GLN A 18 -9.43 4.22 18.69
N GLY A 19 -9.64 3.40 19.72
CA GLY A 19 -10.87 2.65 19.86
C GLY A 19 -10.93 1.32 19.10
N THR A 20 -10.76 0.27 19.89
CA THR A 20 -11.64 -0.89 20.03
C THR A 20 -10.85 -1.96 20.76
N LEU A 21 -11.48 -2.68 21.69
CA LEU A 21 -10.85 -3.85 22.29
C LEU A 21 -10.84 -4.97 21.24
N PHE A 22 -9.73 -5.68 21.13
CA PHE A 22 -9.71 -6.90 20.33
C PHE A 22 -10.58 -7.97 20.98
N GLY A 23 -11.44 -8.63 20.21
CA GLY A 23 -12.21 -9.79 20.64
C GLY A 23 -13.70 -9.52 20.80
N VAL A 24 -14.34 -10.22 21.74
CA VAL A 24 -15.80 -10.19 21.94
C VAL A 24 -16.35 -8.82 22.33
N ASP A 25 -15.49 -7.96 22.87
CA ASP A 25 -15.81 -6.58 23.25
C ASP A 25 -15.54 -5.58 22.12
N PHE A 26 -15.24 -6.05 20.90
CA PHE A 26 -15.10 -5.18 19.73
C PHE A 26 -16.42 -4.48 19.43
N ASN A 27 -16.36 -3.15 19.32
CA ASN A 27 -17.47 -2.33 18.87
C ASN A 27 -17.01 -1.41 17.74
N ALA A 28 -17.59 -1.57 16.57
CA ALA A 28 -17.24 -0.80 15.38
C ALA A 28 -17.52 0.71 15.53
N ASN A 29 -18.47 1.08 16.39
CA ASN A 29 -18.80 2.50 16.62
C ASN A 29 -17.74 3.23 17.45
N ASP A 30 -16.85 2.48 18.11
CA ASP A 30 -15.79 3.06 18.94
C ASP A 30 -14.53 3.32 18.11
N VAL A 31 -14.45 2.85 16.85
CA VAL A 31 -13.28 3.00 15.98
C VAL A 31 -13.19 4.44 15.48
N GLU A 32 -12.13 5.14 15.88
CA GLU A 32 -11.82 6.49 15.40
C GLU A 32 -10.67 6.45 14.40
N LEU A 33 -10.96 6.82 13.15
CA LEU A 33 -9.97 6.89 12.07
C LEU A 33 -9.46 8.32 11.91
N THR A 34 -8.14 8.51 11.95
CA THR A 34 -7.50 9.77 11.55
C THR A 34 -6.84 9.63 10.18
N PRO A 35 -6.85 10.69 9.35
CA PRO A 35 -6.08 10.68 8.11
C PRO A 35 -4.58 10.47 8.41
N TRP A 36 -4.02 9.39 7.89
CA TRP A 36 -2.59 9.11 7.98
C TRP A 36 -1.82 9.76 6.83
N GLY A 37 -2.36 9.79 5.61
CA GLY A 37 -1.63 10.27 4.45
C GLY A 37 -2.16 9.81 3.10
N SER A 38 -1.27 9.75 2.11
CA SER A 38 -1.53 9.22 0.78
C SER A 38 -0.50 8.16 0.38
N VAL A 39 -0.89 7.27 -0.54
CA VAL A 39 -0.03 6.20 -1.05
C VAL A 39 -0.18 6.09 -2.55
N GLU A 40 0.93 5.92 -3.24
CA GLU A 40 0.98 5.58 -4.66
C GLU A 40 1.88 4.37 -4.88
N VAL A 41 1.39 3.39 -5.63
CA VAL A 41 2.14 2.21 -6.04
C VAL A 41 2.14 2.13 -7.55
N ASN A 42 3.33 2.11 -8.14
CA ASN A 42 3.52 1.86 -9.57
C ASN A 42 4.16 0.49 -9.72
N LEU A 43 3.47 -0.43 -10.36
CA LEU A 43 3.91 -1.81 -10.55
C LEU A 43 4.14 -2.07 -12.02
N GLN A 44 5.35 -2.55 -12.31
CA GLN A 44 5.70 -3.18 -13.56
C GLN A 44 5.86 -4.68 -13.30
N CYS A 45 6.08 -5.43 -14.37
CA CYS A 45 6.10 -6.87 -14.28
C CYS A 45 7.24 -7.44 -13.42
N THR A 46 8.40 -6.77 -13.36
CA THR A 46 9.55 -7.24 -12.55
C THR A 46 10.06 -6.25 -11.50
N ALA A 47 9.51 -5.04 -11.49
CA ALA A 47 9.94 -3.94 -10.63
C ALA A 47 8.77 -3.02 -10.33
N GLY A 48 8.96 -2.08 -9.42
CA GLY A 48 7.98 -1.03 -9.16
C GLY A 48 8.50 0.01 -8.18
N THR A 49 7.65 1.00 -7.92
CA THR A 49 7.88 2.02 -6.90
C THR A 49 6.69 2.10 -5.96
N PHE A 50 7.00 2.35 -4.69
CA PHE A 50 6.03 2.65 -3.63
C PHE A 50 6.37 4.01 -3.08
N PHE A 51 5.46 4.95 -3.18
CA PHE A 51 5.56 6.29 -2.61
C PHE A 51 4.49 6.47 -1.55
N PHE A 52 4.85 7.12 -0.44
CA PHE A 52 3.87 7.58 0.52
C PHE A 52 4.22 8.97 1.03
N GLU A 53 3.17 9.69 1.43
CA GLU A 53 3.26 10.95 2.15
C GLU A 53 2.38 10.88 3.38
N SER A 54 3.00 10.91 4.56
CA SER A 54 2.27 10.93 5.83
C SER A 54 2.02 12.35 6.31
N LEU A 55 0.81 12.59 6.82
CA LEU A 55 0.45 13.78 7.59
C LEU A 55 0.94 13.68 9.04
N ASN A 56 1.31 12.48 9.49
CA ASN A 56 1.85 12.23 10.82
C ASN A 56 3.38 12.44 10.80
N SER A 57 3.86 13.35 11.66
CA SER A 57 5.26 13.77 11.71
C SER A 57 6.24 12.66 12.08
N ASP A 58 5.76 11.58 12.68
CA ASP A 58 6.60 10.47 13.11
C ASP A 58 7.01 9.56 11.94
N TYR A 59 6.27 9.60 10.81
CA TYR A 59 6.49 8.73 9.65
C TYR A 59 7.08 9.46 8.44
N GLY A 60 6.77 10.75 8.25
CA GLY A 60 7.29 11.54 7.11
C GLY A 60 6.79 11.07 5.74
N SER A 61 7.61 11.25 4.70
CA SER A 61 7.27 10.91 3.31
C SER A 61 8.49 10.34 2.61
N ASP A 62 8.32 9.26 1.86
CA ASP A 62 9.45 8.57 1.24
C ASP A 62 9.04 7.68 0.05
N THR A 63 10.03 7.28 -0.75
CA THR A 63 9.88 6.40 -1.92
C THR A 63 10.76 5.16 -1.80
N TYR A 64 10.19 4.00 -2.09
CA TYR A 64 10.87 2.70 -2.09
C TYR A 64 10.78 2.04 -3.45
N SER A 65 11.85 1.37 -3.86
CA SER A 65 11.78 0.41 -4.96
C SER A 65 11.20 -0.91 -4.46
N VAL A 66 10.23 -1.48 -5.17
CA VAL A 66 9.61 -2.76 -4.83
C VAL A 66 9.94 -3.81 -5.88
N VAL A 67 10.03 -5.06 -5.44
CA VAL A 67 10.26 -6.23 -6.29
C VAL A 67 9.23 -7.33 -5.96
N PRO A 68 8.81 -8.15 -6.94
CA PRO A 68 7.92 -9.27 -6.68
C PRO A 68 8.49 -10.26 -5.66
N ILE A 69 7.70 -10.64 -4.66
CA ILE A 69 8.08 -11.62 -3.61
C ILE A 69 8.04 -13.06 -4.15
N THR A 70 7.15 -13.33 -5.11
CA THR A 70 7.02 -14.64 -5.75
C THR A 70 7.47 -14.56 -7.21
N ARG A 71 8.39 -15.46 -7.59
CA ARG A 71 8.73 -15.75 -8.99
C ARG A 71 8.30 -17.19 -9.25
N PRO A 72 7.11 -17.46 -9.80
CA PRO A 72 6.66 -18.82 -10.06
C PRO A 72 7.65 -19.53 -10.99
N ILE A 73 8.09 -20.73 -10.60
CA ILE A 73 9.03 -21.57 -11.39
C ILE A 73 8.42 -21.93 -12.76
N VAL A 74 7.09 -21.94 -12.82
CA VAL A 74 6.31 -22.02 -14.06
C VAL A 74 5.70 -20.63 -14.27
N ASN A 75 6.34 -19.79 -15.06
CA ASN A 75 5.89 -18.43 -15.34
C ASN A 75 4.61 -18.48 -16.19
N GLN A 76 3.44 -18.58 -15.55
CA GLN A 76 2.15 -18.38 -16.24
C GLN A 76 1.88 -16.90 -16.54
N PHE A 77 2.65 -16.01 -15.90
CA PHE A 77 2.61 -14.57 -16.11
C PHE A 77 3.97 -14.16 -16.69
N GLU A 78 4.10 -14.31 -18.00
CA GLU A 78 5.25 -13.78 -18.72
C GLU A 78 5.04 -12.28 -18.94
N CYS A 79 6.01 -11.49 -18.49
CA CYS A 79 6.13 -10.11 -18.95
C CYS A 79 6.36 -10.17 -20.46
N GLN A 80 5.44 -9.62 -21.25
CA GLN A 80 5.68 -9.54 -22.68
C GLN A 80 6.91 -8.63 -22.91
N GLN A 81 7.86 -9.11 -23.72
CA GLN A 81 9.09 -8.38 -24.02
C GLN A 81 8.84 -7.25 -25.02
#